data_AF-A0A956XMJ0-F1
#
_entry.id   AF-A0A956XMJ0-F1
#
_cell.length_a   1.000
_cell.length_b   1.000
_cell.length_c   1.000
_cell.angle_alpha   90.00
_cell.angle_beta   90.00
_cell.angle_gamma   90.00
#
_symmetry.space_group_name_H-M   'P 1'
#
loop_
_entity.id
_entity.type
_entity.pdbx_description
1 polymer ?
#
loop_
_entity_poly.entity_id
_entity_poly.type
_entity_poly.pdbx_seq_one_letter_code
_entity_poly.pdbx_strand_id
1 'polypeptide(L)'
;MSESTSLYIRFLFDVSTEEPAYVDVAFANAAQAQAALTSLTTATANLVSLQNVTGIPVLVNPSRIAAAFPIEYDEDAADFDEDDE
;
A
#
# COMPACT_ATOMS: atom_id res chain seq x y z
N MET A 1 -7.87 -24.91 -0.09
CA MET A 1 -6.82 -23.97 -0.49
C MET A 1 -7.33 -22.61 -0.03
N SER A 2 -6.77 -22.02 1.02
CA SER A 2 -7.13 -20.63 1.37
C SER A 2 -6.38 -19.75 0.39
N GLU A 3 -7.08 -19.20 -0.61
CA GLU A 3 -6.60 -18.01 -1.29
C GLU A 3 -6.27 -17.00 -0.20
N SER A 4 -4.98 -16.72 -0.01
CA SER A 4 -4.57 -15.63 0.85
C SER A 4 -4.83 -14.38 0.04
N THR A 5 -6.08 -13.91 0.07
CA THR A 5 -6.49 -12.65 -0.56
C THR A 5 -5.77 -11.53 0.18
N SER A 6 -4.53 -11.26 -0.24
CA SER A 6 -3.73 -10.18 0.30
C SER A 6 -4.45 -8.88 -0.01
N LEU A 7 -4.62 -8.03 1.00
CA LEU A 7 -5.23 -6.73 0.82
C LEU A 7 -4.13 -5.72 0.53
N TYR A 8 -4.21 -5.06 -0.62
CA TYR A 8 -3.25 -4.03 -0.99
C TYR A 8 -3.83 -2.66 -0.65
N ILE A 9 -3.05 -1.84 0.05
CA ILE A 9 -3.38 -0.43 0.30
C ILE A 9 -2.36 0.42 -0.43
N ARG A 10 -2.84 1.32 -1.28
CA ARG A 10 -2.03 2.35 -1.93
C ARG A 10 -1.99 3.59 -1.05
N PHE A 11 -0.79 4.02 -0.72
CA PHE A 11 -0.52 5.28 -0.03
C PHE A 11 -0.07 6.32 -1.06
N LEU A 12 -0.76 7.45 -1.09
CA LEU A 12 -0.42 8.61 -1.91
C LEU A 12 0.37 9.62 -1.07
N PHE A 13 1.53 10.03 -1.54
CA PHE A 13 2.42 10.99 -0.91
C PHE A 13 2.60 12.25 -1.75
N ASP A 14 2.87 13.37 -1.07
CA ASP A 14 3.43 14.58 -1.67
C ASP A 14 2.67 15.12 -2.91
N VAL A 15 1.34 15.20 -2.80
CA VAL A 15 0.42 15.78 -3.80
C VAL A 15 0.69 17.24 -4.19
N SER A 16 1.63 17.92 -3.53
CA SER A 16 2.08 19.26 -3.90
C SER A 16 3.14 19.28 -5.00
N THR A 17 3.59 18.10 -5.46
CA THR A 17 4.55 17.96 -6.56
C THR A 17 3.84 17.62 -7.86
N GLU A 18 4.45 17.95 -9.01
CA GLU A 18 3.87 17.65 -10.34
C GLU A 18 3.67 16.15 -10.56
N GLU A 19 4.37 15.30 -9.81
CA GLU A 19 4.29 13.85 -9.89
C GLU A 19 4.04 13.22 -8.51
N PRO A 20 2.80 12.80 -8.20
CA PRO A 20 2.50 12.16 -6.93
C PRO A 20 3.24 10.84 -6.77
N ALA A 21 3.78 10.59 -5.57
CA ALA A 21 4.43 9.32 -5.24
C ALA A 21 3.42 8.35 -4.64
N TYR A 22 3.46 7.09 -5.10
CA TYR A 22 2.61 6.01 -4.59
C TYR A 22 3.45 4.90 -3.99
N VAL A 23 3.01 4.36 -2.85
CA VAL A 23 3.57 3.14 -2.27
C VAL A 23 2.45 2.17 -2.00
N ASP A 24 2.57 0.98 -2.56
CA ASP A 24 1.62 -0.10 -2.36
C ASP A 24 2.13 -1.05 -1.29
N VAL A 25 1.30 -1.30 -0.28
CA VAL A 25 1.62 -2.20 0.83
C VAL A 25 0.59 -3.32 0.88
N ALA A 26 1.08 -4.54 0.76
CA ALA A 26 0.29 -5.75 0.91
C ALA A 26 0.16 -6.15 2.39
N PHE A 27 -1.06 -6.38 2.85
CA PHE A 27 -1.41 -6.85 4.19
C PHE A 27 -2.04 -8.24 4.13
N ALA A 28 -1.80 -9.06 5.15
CA ALA A 28 -2.26 -10.45 5.14
C ALA A 28 -3.78 -10.57 5.26
N ASN A 29 -4.43 -9.54 5.80
CA ASN A 29 -5.87 -9.44 5.95
C ASN A 29 -6.28 -7.99 6.32
N ALA A 30 -7.58 -7.74 6.30
CA ALA A 30 -8.16 -6.44 6.66
C ALA A 30 -7.82 -5.99 8.10
N ALA A 31 -7.71 -6.91 9.05
CA ALA A 31 -7.40 -6.55 10.45
C ALA A 31 -5.97 -5.97 10.58
N GLN A 32 -4.99 -6.56 9.88
CA GLN A 32 -3.64 -6.00 9.83
C GLN A 32 -3.60 -4.63 9.14
N ALA A 33 -4.28 -4.48 8.01
CA ALA A 33 -4.37 -3.20 7.32
C ALA A 33 -5.00 -2.11 8.21
N GLN A 34 -6.05 -2.45 8.95
CA GLN A 34 -6.72 -1.49 9.83
C GLN A 34 -5.88 -1.12 11.05
N ALA A 35 -5.12 -2.06 11.62
CA ALA A 35 -4.15 -1.77 12.67
C ALA A 35 -3.05 -0.83 12.17
N ALA A 36 -2.53 -1.07 10.96
CA ALA A 36 -1.55 -0.21 10.31
C ALA A 36 -2.09 1.22 10.10
N LEU A 37 -3.29 1.37 9.53
CA LEU A 37 -3.93 2.68 9.33
C LEU A 37 -4.18 3.40 10.67
N THR A 38 -4.64 2.68 11.70
CA THR A 38 -4.83 3.26 13.04
C THR A 38 -3.51 3.77 13.61
N SER A 39 -2.43 2.99 13.49
CA SER A 39 -1.09 3.39 13.91
C SER A 39 -0.62 4.64 13.17
N LEU A 40 -0.90 4.77 11.88
CA LEU A 40 -0.54 5.95 11.09
C LEU A 40 -1.31 7.20 11.57
N THR A 41 -2.61 7.06 11.85
CA THR A 41 -3.45 8.20 12.30
C THR A 41 -3.14 8.69 13.72
N THR A 42 -2.57 7.83 14.57
CA THR A 42 -2.30 8.14 15.98
C THR A 42 -0.81 8.35 16.28
N ALA A 43 0.06 8.17 15.29
CA ALA A 43 1.49 8.32 15.46
C ALA A 43 1.90 9.77 15.70
N THR A 44 2.72 9.97 16.74
CA THR A 44 3.38 11.24 17.06
C THR A 44 4.84 11.28 16.56
N ALA A 45 5.34 10.17 16.01
CA ALA A 45 6.70 10.03 15.50
C ALA A 45 6.78 10.33 14.00
N ASN A 46 7.96 10.75 13.54
CA ASN A 46 8.22 11.08 12.13
C ASN A 46 8.23 9.85 11.19
N LEU A 47 8.36 8.63 11.73
CA LEU A 47 8.34 7.39 10.95
C LEU A 47 7.58 6.30 11.72
N VAL A 48 6.70 5.60 11.01
CA VAL A 48 5.94 4.45 11.48
C VAL A 48 6.34 3.23 10.67
N SER A 49 6.60 2.12 11.36
CA SER A 49 6.90 0.84 10.71
C SER A 49 5.61 0.06 10.49
N LEU A 50 5.26 -0.19 9.23
CA LEU A 50 4.14 -1.04 8.83
C LEU A 50 4.65 -2.46 8.55
N GLN A 51 4.02 -3.45 9.14
CA GLN A 51 4.34 -4.85 8.88
C GLN A 51 3.51 -5.35 7.69
N ASN A 52 4.19 -5.73 6.60
CA ASN A 52 3.56 -6.23 5.39
C ASN A 52 3.53 -7.78 5.35
N VAL A 53 2.86 -8.36 4.36
CA VAL A 53 2.75 -9.84 4.18
C VAL A 53 4.10 -10.55 4.05
N THR A 54 5.11 -9.87 3.49
CA THR A 54 6.44 -10.45 3.27
C THR A 54 7.31 -10.46 4.53
N GLY A 55 6.85 -9.81 5.62
CA GLY A 55 7.59 -9.66 6.86
C GLY A 55 8.67 -8.57 6.82
N ILE A 56 8.86 -7.89 5.69
CA ILE A 56 9.77 -6.76 5.57
C ILE A 56 9.04 -5.48 6.04
N PRO A 57 9.57 -4.75 7.04
CA PRO A 57 8.92 -3.54 7.51
C PRO A 57 8.99 -2.43 6.46
N VAL A 58 7.86 -1.77 6.21
CA VAL A 58 7.78 -0.56 5.38
C VAL A 58 7.76 0.65 6.31
N LEU A 59 8.77 1.51 6.19
CA LEU A 59 8.84 2.75 6.98
C LEU A 59 8.08 3.86 6.25
N VAL A 60 7.04 4.38 6.88
CA VAL A 60 6.19 5.43 6.31
C VAL A 60 6.17 6.64 7.23
N ASN A 61 6.29 7.84 6.66
CA ASN A 61 6.09 9.09 7.40
C ASN A 61 4.62 9.52 7.28
N PRO A 62 3.80 9.44 8.36
CA PRO A 62 2.38 9.79 8.29
C PRO A 62 2.13 11.23 7.85
N SER A 63 3.03 12.16 8.18
CA SER A 63 2.88 13.58 7.82
C SER A 63 2.96 13.87 6.32
N ARG A 64 3.47 12.92 5.52
CA ARG A 64 3.57 13.03 4.06
C ARG A 64 2.45 12.30 3.32
N ILE A 65 1.64 11.51 4.02
CA ILE A 65 0.52 10.78 3.41
C ILE A 65 -0.61 11.77 3.16
N ALA A 66 -0.98 11.91 1.88
CA ALA A 66 -2.15 12.67 1.48
C ALA A 66 -3.42 11.84 1.52
N ALA A 67 -3.34 10.56 1.13
CA ALA A 67 -4.45 9.62 1.14
C ALA A 67 -3.99 8.17 1.23
N ALA A 68 -4.87 7.28 1.70
CA ALA A 68 -4.68 5.83 1.69
C ALA A 68 -5.99 5.15 1.27
N PHE A 69 -5.93 4.25 0.31
CA PHE A 69 -7.10 3.54 -0.20
C PHE A 69 -6.77 2.11 -0.64
N PRO A 70 -7.71 1.16 -0.50
CA PRO A 70 -7.51 -0.19 -0.99
C PRO A 70 -7.43 -0.23 -2.51
N ILE A 71 -6.60 -1.11 -3.04
CA ILE A 71 -6.49 -1.41 -4.47
C ILE A 71 -6.60 -2.91 -4.70
N GLU A 72 -7.15 -3.27 -5.84
CA GLU A 72 -7.12 -4.64 -6.35
C GLU A 72 -5.94 -4.74 -7.31
N TYR A 73 -5.09 -5.76 -7.12
CA TYR A 73 -4.13 -6.13 -8.14
C TYR A 73 -4.80 -7.18 -9.01
N ASP A 74 -5.14 -6.77 -10.23
CA ASP A 74 -5.48 -7.73 -11.28
C ASP A 74 -4.15 -8.30 -11.81
N GLU A 75 -3.85 -9.55 -11.46
CA GLU A 75 -2.67 -10.26 -11.99
C GLU A 75 -2.77 -10.49 -13.51
N ASP A 76 -3.93 -10.26 -14.12
CA ASP A 76 -4.21 -10.45 -15.55
C ASP A 76 -3.90 -9.22 -16.44
N ALA A 77 -3.41 -8.10 -15.89
CA ALA A 77 -3.16 -6.89 -16.68
C ALA A 77 -1.80 -6.88 -17.45
N ALA A 78 -1.05 -7.99 -17.44
CA ALA A 78 0.30 -8.07 -18.00
C ALA A 78 0.42 -8.79 -19.36
N ASP A 79 -0.70 -9.07 -20.06
CA ASP A 79 -0.69 -9.90 -21.29
C ASP A 79 -1.24 -9.21 -22.56
N PHE A 80 -1.24 -7.87 -22.62
CA PHE A 80 -1.64 -7.13 -23.83
C PHE A 80 -0.49 -6.30 -24.41
N ASP A 81 0.57 -6.99 -24.82
CA ASP A 81 1.52 -6.52 -25.85
C ASP A 81 2.13 -7.77 -26.53
N GLU A 82 1.28 -8.66 -27.06
CA GLU A 82 1.71 -9.56 -28.14
C GLU A 82 1.49 -8.83 -29.46
N ASP A 83 2.60 -8.36 -30.00
CA ASP A 83 2.90 -8.00 -31.39
C ASP A 83 1.71 -7.97 -32.38
N ASP A 84 1.40 -6.77 -32.88
CA ASP A 84 0.77 -6.57 -34.19
C ASP A 84 1.64 -7.25 -35.28
N GLU A 85 1.20 -8.40 -35.82
CA GLU A 85 1.68 -8.95 -37.10
C GLU A 85 0.92 -8.38 -38.31
#